data_AF-A0A2N2BN11-F1
#
_entry.id   AF-A0A2N2BN11-F1
#
_cell.length_a   1.000
_cell.length_b   1.000
_cell.length_c   1.000
_cell.angle_alpha   90.00
_cell.angle_beta   90.00
_cell.angle_gamma   90.00
#
_symmetry.space_group_name_H-M   'P 1'
#
loop_
_entity.id
_entity.type
_entity.pdbx_description
1 polymer ?
#
loop_
_entity_poly.entity_id
_entity_poly.type
_entity_poly.pdbx_seq_one_letter_code
_entity_poly.pdbx_strand_id
1 'polypeptide(L)'
;MKIKKILLGTSVVLATGMALYHACVIKKARDFEAGFDKSPGSMDETVLYGGKMKDYRDQTMRNTKIGAFFGGMQLDFSDVVTEQDDYRMDISIINGGLNIIVPDNFKLKIVDTCKFGGIADHTVCIDPDNSVALAVYADVTCGGLNFENAPESNPHQ
;
A
#
# COMPACT_ATOMS: atom_id res chain seq x y z
N MET A 1 -34.91 -3.25 34.56
CA MET A 1 -33.64 -2.64 35.02
C MET A 1 -32.38 -3.45 34.71
N LYS A 2 -32.39 -4.79 34.77
CA LYS A 2 -31.18 -5.62 34.55
C LYS A 2 -30.61 -5.55 33.11
N ILE A 3 -31.47 -5.56 32.08
CA ILE A 3 -31.07 -5.49 30.66
C ILE A 3 -30.31 -4.20 30.33
N LYS A 4 -30.76 -3.04 30.85
CA LYS A 4 -30.09 -1.74 30.62
C LYS A 4 -28.66 -1.70 31.20
N LYS A 5 -28.42 -2.35 32.35
CA LYS A 5 -27.09 -2.42 32.96
C LYS A 5 -26.14 -3.33 32.18
N ILE A 6 -26.64 -4.45 31.64
CA ILE A 6 -25.88 -5.35 30.78
C ILE A 6 -25.49 -4.64 29.48
N LEU A 7 -26.45 -3.98 28.82
CA LEU A 7 -26.20 -3.20 27.61
C LEU A 7 -25.12 -2.13 27.85
N LEU A 8 -25.24 -1.36 28.95
CA LEU A 8 -24.25 -0.34 29.28
C LEU A 8 -22.84 -0.93 29.51
N GLY A 9 -22.73 -2.03 30.24
CA GLY A 9 -21.46 -2.71 30.47
C GLY A 9 -20.82 -3.22 29.18
N THR A 10 -21.60 -3.88 28.31
CA THR A 10 -21.10 -4.37 27.02
C THR A 10 -20.67 -3.23 26.09
N SER A 11 -21.41 -2.11 26.06
CA SER A 11 -21.05 -0.94 25.26
C SER A 11 -19.72 -0.33 25.70
N VAL A 12 -19.45 -0.26 27.01
CA VAL A 12 -18.16 0.25 27.53
C VAL A 12 -17.01 -0.65 27.07
N VAL A 13 -17.15 -1.98 27.20
CA VAL A 13 -16.11 -2.92 26.78
C VAL A 13 -15.80 -2.80 25.28
N LEU A 14 -16.83 -2.71 24.43
CA LEU A 14 -16.66 -2.54 22.99
C LEU A 14 -15.98 -1.20 22.65
N ALA A 15 -16.39 -0.11 23.28
CA ALA A 15 -15.80 1.20 23.05
C ALA A 15 -14.32 1.24 23.46
N THR A 16 -13.98 0.66 24.62
CA THR A 16 -12.58 0.57 25.07
C THR A 16 -11.75 -0.32 24.15
N GLY A 17 -12.29 -1.46 23.70
CA GLY A 17 -11.61 -2.35 22.77
C GLY A 17 -11.32 -1.66 21.43
N MET A 18 -12.30 -0.95 20.87
CA MET A 18 -12.13 -0.19 19.63
C MET A 18 -11.11 0.95 19.79
N ALA A 19 -11.15 1.68 20.91
CA ALA A 19 -10.20 2.74 21.19
C ALA A 19 -8.75 2.21 21.29
N LEU A 20 -8.55 1.09 21.97
CA LEU A 20 -7.23 0.45 22.07
C LEU A 20 -6.75 -0.05 20.71
N TYR A 21 -7.65 -0.67 19.93
CA TYR A 21 -7.34 -1.10 18.57
C TYR A 21 -6.89 0.08 17.68
N HIS A 22 -7.65 1.18 17.69
CA HIS A 22 -7.28 2.41 16.98
C HIS A 22 -5.90 2.92 17.41
N ALA A 23 -5.64 2.97 18.72
CA ALA A 23 -4.34 3.40 19.24
C ALA A 23 -3.19 2.50 18.75
N CYS A 24 -3.40 1.18 18.70
CA CYS A 24 -2.42 0.24 18.17
C CYS A 24 -2.15 0.45 16.67
N VAL A 25 -3.19 0.66 15.87
CA VAL A 25 -3.05 0.92 14.44
C VAL A 25 -2.35 2.26 14.18
N ILE A 26 -2.73 3.32 14.91
CA ILE A 26 -2.06 4.63 14.83
C ILE A 26 -0.58 4.51 15.22
N LYS A 27 -0.27 3.77 16.29
CA LYS A 27 1.12 3.53 16.68
C LYS A 27 1.89 2.82 15.58
N LYS A 28 1.35 1.73 15.02
CA LYS A 28 2.00 1.00 13.92
C LYS A 28 2.21 1.89 12.69
N ALA A 29 1.25 2.75 12.37
CA ALA A 29 1.38 3.71 11.27
C ALA A 29 2.53 4.70 11.49
N ARG A 30 2.66 5.24 12.71
CA ARG A 30 3.75 6.15 13.07
C ARG A 30 5.11 5.46 13.08
N ASP A 31 5.17 4.23 13.59
CA ASP A 31 6.40 3.43 13.61
C ASP A 31 6.85 3.09 12.17
N PHE A 32 5.91 2.83 11.27
CA PHE A 32 6.17 2.63 9.84
C PHE A 32 6.70 3.91 9.16
N GLU A 33 6.02 5.04 9.37
CA GLU A 33 6.42 6.37 8.86
C GLU A 33 7.78 6.82 9.40
N ALA A 34 8.13 6.46 10.64
CA ALA A 34 9.45 6.76 11.20
C ALA A 34 10.61 6.12 10.41
N GLY A 35 10.32 5.05 9.65
CA GLY A 35 11.28 4.38 8.78
C GLY A 35 11.42 5.00 7.38
N PHE A 36 10.74 6.11 7.10
CA PHE A 36 10.79 6.74 5.78
C PHE A 36 12.14 7.40 5.48
N ASP A 37 12.51 7.37 4.20
CA ASP A 37 13.58 8.21 3.68
C ASP A 37 13.13 9.67 3.69
N LYS A 38 13.96 10.52 4.30
CA LYS A 38 13.75 11.97 4.45
C LYS A 38 14.49 12.78 3.40
N SER A 39 15.18 12.13 2.47
CA SER A 39 15.87 12.78 1.39
C SER A 39 14.89 13.43 0.40
N PRO A 40 15.27 14.54 -0.26
CA PRO A 40 14.47 15.10 -1.34
C PRO A 40 14.28 14.08 -2.46
N GLY A 41 13.04 13.93 -2.96
CA GLY A 41 12.70 12.95 -3.98
C GLY A 41 12.38 11.55 -3.45
N SER A 42 12.29 11.37 -2.13
CA SER A 42 11.68 10.18 -1.53
C SER A 42 10.26 9.97 -2.09
N MET A 43 9.94 8.70 -2.36
CA MET A 43 8.63 8.26 -2.86
C MET A 43 7.83 7.55 -1.76
N ASP A 44 8.25 7.69 -0.50
CA ASP A 44 7.58 7.05 0.64
C ASP A 44 6.24 7.73 0.94
N GLU A 45 5.20 6.93 1.15
CA GLU A 45 3.84 7.43 1.34
C GLU A 45 3.11 6.72 2.45
N THR A 46 2.34 7.48 3.23
CA THR A 46 1.39 6.91 4.18
C THR A 46 0.04 7.61 4.10
N VAL A 47 -1.02 6.86 4.40
CA VAL A 47 -2.34 7.37 4.73
C VAL A 47 -2.84 6.69 6.00
N LEU A 48 -3.02 7.50 7.05
CA LEU A 48 -3.64 7.00 8.29
C LEU A 48 -5.16 6.99 8.18
N TYR A 49 -5.76 8.04 7.61
CA TYR A 49 -7.19 8.16 7.34
C TYR A 49 -7.43 8.79 5.97
N GLY A 50 -8.42 8.29 5.22
CA GLY A 50 -8.87 8.90 3.96
C GLY A 50 -8.23 8.29 2.71
N GLY A 51 -8.01 9.11 1.68
CA GLY A 51 -7.52 8.67 0.37
C GLY A 51 -6.39 9.56 -0.14
N LYS A 52 -5.43 8.98 -0.88
CA LYS A 52 -4.38 9.73 -1.60
C LYS A 52 -4.23 9.20 -3.03
N MET A 53 -4.07 10.11 -3.98
CA MET A 53 -3.68 9.76 -5.35
C MET A 53 -2.37 10.48 -5.66
N LYS A 54 -1.38 9.76 -6.21
CA LYS A 54 -0.12 10.35 -6.65
C LYS A 54 0.30 9.80 -8.00
N ASP A 55 0.93 10.69 -8.75
CA ASP A 55 1.48 10.44 -10.07
C ASP A 55 3.01 10.60 -9.98
N TYR A 56 3.73 9.52 -10.30
CA TYR A 56 5.18 9.44 -10.30
C TYR A 56 5.76 9.34 -11.71
N ARG A 57 4.97 9.54 -12.76
CA ARG A 57 5.48 9.58 -14.13
C ARG A 57 6.60 10.61 -14.27
N ASP A 58 7.59 10.28 -15.09
CA ASP A 58 8.82 11.04 -15.33
C ASP A 58 9.73 11.21 -14.10
N GLN A 59 9.40 10.63 -12.93
CA GLN A 59 10.26 10.67 -11.75
C GLN A 59 11.23 9.48 -11.73
N THR A 60 12.45 9.69 -11.21
CA THR A 60 13.42 8.62 -11.00
C THR A 60 12.91 7.64 -9.94
N MET A 61 12.78 6.37 -10.30
CA MET A 61 12.36 5.29 -9.42
C MET A 61 13.34 5.11 -8.26
N ARG A 62 12.79 4.85 -7.06
CA ARG A 62 13.54 4.61 -5.83
C ARG A 62 12.93 3.47 -5.03
N ASN A 63 13.72 2.94 -4.11
CA ASN A 63 13.16 2.12 -3.05
C ASN A 63 12.11 2.93 -2.28
N THR A 64 10.95 2.32 -2.01
CA THR A 64 9.82 3.05 -1.43
C THR A 64 9.08 2.24 -0.36
N LYS A 65 8.52 2.96 0.61
CA LYS A 65 7.68 2.44 1.68
C LYS A 65 6.29 3.03 1.58
N ILE A 66 5.28 2.18 1.55
CA ILE A 66 3.89 2.58 1.32
C ILE A 66 2.98 2.01 2.42
N GLY A 67 2.27 2.87 3.14
CA GLY A 67 1.42 2.50 4.28
C GLY A 67 -0.03 2.96 4.13
N ALA A 68 -1.00 2.07 4.33
CA ALA A 68 -2.43 2.41 4.38
C ALA A 68 -3.11 1.78 5.61
N PHE A 69 -3.61 2.59 6.56
CA PHE A 69 -4.00 2.10 7.90
C PHE A 69 -5.49 2.26 8.28
N PHE A 70 -6.20 3.22 7.70
CA PHE A 70 -7.66 3.34 7.69
C PHE A 70 -8.10 4.14 6.46
N GLY A 71 -7.73 3.65 5.27
CA GLY A 71 -7.85 4.41 4.05
C GLY A 71 -7.21 3.71 2.87
N GLY A 72 -6.96 4.45 1.79
CA GLY A 72 -6.29 3.85 0.65
C GLY A 72 -5.58 4.82 -0.26
N MET A 73 -4.79 4.27 -1.17
CA MET A 73 -4.05 5.08 -2.14
C MET A 73 -4.12 4.48 -3.54
N GLN A 74 -4.04 5.36 -4.54
CA GLN A 74 -3.73 4.99 -5.91
C GLN A 74 -2.43 5.68 -6.30
N LEU A 75 -1.43 4.91 -6.70
CA LEU A 75 -0.10 5.40 -7.01
C LEU A 75 0.24 4.98 -8.44
N ASP A 76 0.55 5.96 -9.29
CA ASP A 76 0.90 5.73 -10.68
C ASP A 76 2.41 5.79 -10.87
N PHE A 77 3.02 4.65 -11.19
CA PHE A 77 4.44 4.55 -11.52
C PHE A 77 4.67 4.25 -13.01
N SER A 78 3.64 4.21 -13.86
CA SER A 78 3.69 3.67 -15.23
C SER A 78 4.87 4.15 -16.09
N ASP A 79 5.22 5.43 -16.00
CA ASP A 79 6.31 6.06 -16.77
C ASP A 79 7.49 6.53 -15.89
N VAL A 80 7.85 5.79 -14.83
CA VAL A 80 9.04 6.14 -14.03
C VAL A 80 10.35 5.90 -14.78
N VAL A 81 11.34 6.75 -14.51
CA VAL A 81 12.70 6.60 -15.03
C VAL A 81 13.47 5.62 -14.14
N THR A 82 14.03 4.57 -14.74
CA THR A 82 14.87 3.59 -14.02
C THR A 82 16.34 3.83 -14.29
N GLU A 83 17.14 3.79 -13.23
CA GLU A 83 18.61 3.94 -13.26
C GLU A 83 19.33 2.70 -12.72
N GLN A 84 18.55 1.74 -12.20
CA GLN A 84 18.99 0.49 -11.59
C GLN A 84 18.14 -0.65 -12.14
N ASP A 85 18.67 -1.87 -12.09
CA ASP A 85 17.98 -3.07 -12.57
C ASP A 85 17.04 -3.68 -11.52
N ASP A 86 17.12 -3.25 -10.26
CA ASP A 86 16.27 -3.72 -9.18
C ASP A 86 15.86 -2.62 -8.19
N TYR A 87 14.66 -2.77 -7.66
CA TYR A 87 14.08 -1.90 -6.64
C TYR A 87 13.31 -2.68 -5.59
N ARG A 88 13.16 -2.07 -4.41
CA ARG A 88 12.42 -2.60 -3.26
C ARG A 88 11.20 -1.75 -2.95
N MET A 89 10.08 -2.42 -2.68
CA MET A 89 8.85 -1.79 -2.19
C MET A 89 8.36 -2.48 -0.90
N ASP A 90 8.33 -1.74 0.21
CA ASP A 90 7.81 -2.20 1.49
C ASP A 90 6.38 -1.69 1.71
N ILE A 91 5.42 -2.60 1.92
CA ILE A 91 4.00 -2.27 2.00
C ILE A 91 3.41 -2.76 3.31
N SER A 92 2.65 -1.88 3.99
CA SER A 92 1.87 -2.25 5.19
C SER A 92 0.44 -1.75 5.06
N ILE A 93 -0.52 -2.67 5.08
CA ILE A 93 -1.95 -2.37 4.97
C ILE A 93 -2.72 -2.90 6.19
N ILE A 94 -3.48 -2.01 6.83
CA ILE A 94 -4.44 -2.32 7.88
C ILE A 94 -5.72 -1.54 7.56
N ASN A 95 -6.88 -2.19 7.59
CA ASN A 95 -8.20 -1.63 7.24
C ASN A 95 -8.18 -0.69 6.02
N GLY A 96 -7.55 -1.11 4.93
CA GLY A 96 -7.26 -0.20 3.83
C GLY A 96 -7.15 -0.87 2.47
N GLY A 97 -6.74 -0.07 1.48
CA GLY A 97 -6.58 -0.53 0.11
C GLY A 97 -5.47 0.22 -0.63
N LEU A 98 -4.72 -0.46 -1.48
CA LEU A 98 -3.68 0.16 -2.29
C LEU A 98 -3.80 -0.34 -3.73
N ASN A 99 -3.82 0.59 -4.68
CA ASN A 99 -3.74 0.31 -6.11
C ASN A 99 -2.45 0.90 -6.66
N ILE A 100 -1.59 0.07 -7.24
CA ILE A 100 -0.31 0.48 -7.81
C ILE A 100 -0.35 0.19 -9.30
N ILE A 101 -0.20 1.24 -10.09
CA ILE A 101 -0.03 1.13 -11.53
C ILE A 101 1.48 0.97 -11.77
N VAL A 102 1.87 -0.15 -12.34
CA VAL A 102 3.26 -0.57 -12.53
C VAL A 102 3.65 -0.41 -14.00
N PRO A 103 4.87 0.07 -14.30
CA PRO A 103 5.43 -0.01 -15.65
C PRO A 103 5.37 -1.41 -16.24
N ASP A 104 5.23 -1.50 -17.56
CA ASP A 104 5.21 -2.76 -18.30
C ASP A 104 6.59 -3.44 -18.42
N ASN A 105 7.68 -2.72 -18.14
CA ASN A 105 9.04 -3.25 -18.11
C ASN A 105 9.44 -3.81 -16.72
N PHE A 106 8.52 -3.84 -15.75
CA PHE A 106 8.80 -4.33 -14.40
C PHE A 106 8.33 -5.76 -14.21
N LYS A 107 9.12 -6.54 -13.48
CA LYS A 107 8.79 -7.89 -13.04
C LYS A 107 8.67 -7.94 -11.52
N LEU A 108 7.46 -8.21 -11.04
CA LEU A 108 7.18 -8.26 -9.62
C LEU A 108 7.67 -9.57 -8.99
N LYS A 109 8.27 -9.44 -7.81
CA LYS A 109 8.56 -10.56 -6.91
C LYS A 109 7.96 -10.25 -5.55
N ILE A 110 6.77 -10.79 -5.31
CA ILE A 110 5.98 -10.51 -4.11
C ILE A 110 6.31 -11.53 -3.02
N VAL A 111 6.64 -11.02 -1.83
CA VAL A 111 6.77 -11.77 -0.58
C VAL A 111 5.76 -11.16 0.39
N ASP A 112 4.71 -11.91 0.72
CA ASP A 112 3.60 -11.38 1.49
C ASP A 112 3.29 -12.13 2.77
N THR A 113 2.54 -11.45 3.63
CA THR A 113 1.82 -12.02 4.76
C THR A 113 0.42 -11.44 4.76
N CYS A 114 -0.55 -12.24 4.33
CA CYS A 114 -1.97 -11.87 4.32
C CYS A 114 -2.72 -12.50 5.49
N LYS A 115 -3.56 -11.71 6.17
CA LYS A 115 -4.49 -12.19 7.20
C LYS A 115 -5.93 -12.12 6.68
N PHE A 116 -6.63 -11.00 6.92
CA PHE A 116 -8.00 -10.77 6.47
C PHE A 116 -8.03 -9.91 5.21
N GLY A 117 -7.51 -10.42 4.11
CA GLY A 117 -7.35 -9.66 2.88
C GLY A 117 -6.60 -10.45 1.81
N GLY A 118 -6.11 -9.75 0.79
CA GLY A 118 -5.33 -10.39 -0.26
C GLY A 118 -4.58 -9.40 -1.15
N ILE A 119 -3.79 -9.98 -2.05
CA ILE A 119 -3.05 -9.28 -3.08
C ILE A 119 -3.55 -9.80 -4.43
N ALA A 120 -3.81 -8.89 -5.37
CA ALA A 120 -4.10 -9.19 -6.75
C ALA A 120 -2.98 -8.59 -7.61
N ASP A 121 -2.40 -9.41 -8.48
CA ASP A 121 -1.40 -8.99 -9.45
C ASP A 121 -1.95 -9.23 -10.84
N HIS A 122 -2.30 -8.14 -11.52
CA HIS A 122 -2.76 -8.12 -12.90
C HIS A 122 -1.67 -7.56 -13.84
N THR A 123 -0.42 -7.48 -13.37
CA THR A 123 0.68 -6.97 -14.19
C THR A 123 1.14 -8.00 -15.21
N VAL A 124 1.55 -7.50 -16.36
CA VAL A 124 2.14 -8.24 -17.47
C VAL A 124 3.44 -7.51 -17.83
N CYS A 125 4.56 -8.22 -17.69
CA CYS A 125 5.86 -7.71 -18.12
C CYS A 125 6.08 -8.02 -19.61
N ILE A 126 6.27 -6.99 -20.45
CA ILE A 126 6.37 -7.16 -21.90
C ILE A 126 7.66 -7.86 -22.33
N ASP A 127 8.79 -7.52 -21.70
CA ASP A 127 10.09 -8.15 -21.96
C ASP A 127 10.71 -8.67 -20.64
N PRO A 128 10.38 -9.91 -20.23
CA PRO A 128 10.88 -10.48 -18.99
C PRO A 128 12.41 -10.65 -18.94
N ASP A 129 13.09 -10.73 -20.08
CA ASP A 129 14.53 -10.96 -20.17
C ASP A 129 15.34 -9.67 -19.94
N ASN A 130 14.77 -8.51 -20.27
CA ASN A 130 15.34 -7.18 -20.01
C ASN A 130 14.50 -6.38 -19.00
N SER A 131 13.84 -7.07 -18.07
CA SER A 131 12.95 -6.46 -17.08
C SER A 131 13.68 -5.88 -15.87
N VAL A 132 13.09 -4.85 -15.28
CA VAL A 132 13.49 -4.30 -13.97
C VAL A 132 12.81 -5.10 -12.87
N ALA A 133 13.57 -5.61 -11.91
CA ALA A 133 13.03 -6.42 -10.82
C ALA A 133 12.45 -5.54 -9.70
N LEU A 134 11.18 -5.76 -9.34
CA LEU A 134 10.56 -5.11 -8.19
C LEU A 134 10.27 -6.11 -7.08
N ALA A 135 11.10 -6.08 -6.03
CA ALA A 135 10.92 -6.90 -4.84
C ALA A 135 9.91 -6.24 -3.89
N VAL A 136 8.72 -6.83 -3.77
CA VAL A 136 7.63 -6.32 -2.95
C VAL A 136 7.53 -7.11 -1.65
N TYR A 137 7.55 -6.43 -0.51
CA TYR A 137 7.36 -7.03 0.81
C TYR A 137 6.09 -6.47 1.42
N ALA A 138 5.02 -7.29 1.50
CA ALA A 138 3.69 -6.82 1.87
C ALA A 138 3.16 -7.47 3.15
N ASP A 139 2.79 -6.67 4.16
CA ASP A 139 1.98 -7.09 5.32
C ASP A 139 0.55 -6.56 5.15
N VAL A 140 -0.39 -7.45 4.81
CA VAL A 140 -1.80 -7.11 4.63
C VAL A 140 -2.63 -7.74 5.74
N THR A 141 -3.02 -6.94 6.72
CA THR A 141 -3.78 -7.43 7.87
C THR A 141 -5.29 -7.41 7.63
N CYS A 142 -5.83 -6.32 7.06
CA CYS A 142 -7.24 -6.20 6.68
C CYS A 142 -7.34 -5.27 5.47
N GLY A 143 -7.75 -5.76 4.29
CA GLY A 143 -7.75 -4.94 3.08
C GLY A 143 -7.31 -5.63 1.79
N GLY A 144 -6.93 -4.82 0.80
CA GLY A 144 -6.49 -5.31 -0.51
C GLY A 144 -5.31 -4.52 -1.08
N LEU A 145 -4.44 -5.21 -1.79
CA LEU A 145 -3.38 -4.63 -2.61
C LEU A 145 -3.58 -5.08 -4.04
N ASN A 146 -3.73 -4.14 -4.98
CA ASN A 146 -3.82 -4.43 -6.41
C ASN A 146 -2.62 -3.85 -7.13
N PHE A 147 -2.00 -4.67 -7.96
CA PHE A 147 -1.04 -4.24 -8.97
C PHE A 147 -1.68 -4.41 -10.34
N GLU A 148 -1.55 -3.40 -11.19
CA GLU A 148 -2.02 -3.41 -12.56
C GLU A 148 -1.05 -2.62 -13.44
N ASN A 149 -1.04 -2.85 -14.75
CA ASN A 149 -0.39 -1.93 -15.67
C ASN A 149 -1.34 -0.78 -16.02
N ALA A 150 -0.79 0.30 -16.58
CA ALA A 150 -1.63 1.34 -17.16
C ALA A 150 -2.51 0.74 -18.27
N PRO A 151 -3.76 1.19 -18.42
CA PRO A 151 -4.58 0.78 -19.56
C PRO A 151 -3.86 1.16 -20.86
N GLU A 152 -3.84 0.24 -21.84
CA GLU A 152 -3.26 0.53 -23.15
C GLU A 152 -3.86 1.85 -23.68
N SER A 153 -3.01 2.85 -23.92
CA SER A 153 -3.43 4.04 -24.64
C SER A 153 -3.79 3.60 -26.05
N ASN A 154 -5.07 3.42 -26.33
CA ASN A 154 -5.55 3.06 -27.65
C ASN A 154 -5.03 4.11 -28.65
N PRO A 155 -4.13 3.77 -29.60
CA PRO A 155 -3.53 4.73 -30.53
C PRO A 155 -4.52 5.24 -31.61
N HIS A 156 -5.82 5.11 -31.37
CA HIS A 156 -6.91 5.42 -32.30
C HIS A 156 -7.95 6.39 -31.74
N GLN A 157 -7.57 7.32 -30.85
CA GLN A 157 -8.43 8.43 -30.46
C GLN A 157 -7.90 9.79 -30.91
#